data_AF-A0AAE4NVL3-F1
#
_entry.id   AF-A0AAE4NVL3-F1
#
_cell.length_a   1.000
_cell.length_b   1.000
_cell.length_c   1.000
_cell.angle_alpha   90.00
_cell.angle_beta   90.00
_cell.angle_gamma   90.00
#
_symmetry.space_group_name_H-M   'P 1'
#
loop_
_entity.id
_entity.type
_entity.pdbx_description
1 polymer ?
#
loop_
_entity_poly.entity_id
_entity_poly.type
_entity_poly.pdbx_seq_one_letter_code
_entity_poly.pdbx_strand_id
1 'polypeptide(L)' 'MRAHNLLPNDAIILASCKINEIKTLATLDEDLKRAALKEGLKLL' A
#
# COMPACT_ATOMS: atom_id res chain seq x y z
N MET A 1 2.48 13.42 -4.99
CA MET A 1 2.97 12.18 -5.65
C MET A 1 4.48 11.96 -5.58
N ARG A 2 5.35 12.96 -5.33
CA ARG A 2 6.82 12.74 -5.25
C ARG A 2 7.38 12.32 -3.89
N ALA A 3 6.59 12.34 -2.82
CA ALA A 3 7.11 12.08 -1.46
C ALA A 3 7.38 10.60 -1.15
N HIS A 4 6.80 9.66 -1.91
CA HIS A 4 6.89 8.22 -1.60
C HIS A 4 7.38 7.34 -2.75
N ASN A 5 7.74 7.93 -3.90
CA ASN A 5 8.20 7.23 -5.11
C ASN A 5 7.29 6.08 -5.58
N LEU A 6 6.04 6.06 -5.14
CA LEU A 6 5.02 5.09 -5.53
C LEU A 6 4.32 5.58 -6.77
N LEU A 7 4.01 4.65 -7.68
CA LEU A 7 3.20 4.97 -8.84
C LEU A 7 1.79 5.40 -8.36
N PRO A 8 1.08 6.24 -9.12
CA PRO A 8 -0.25 6.73 -8.73
C PRO A 8 -1.24 5.62 -8.34
N ASN A 9 -1.15 4.46 -8.98
CA ASN A 9 -1.98 3.28 -8.67
C ASN A 9 -1.72 2.73 -7.27
N ASP A 10 -0.46 2.61 -6.85
CA ASP A 10 -0.11 2.07 -5.54
C ASP A 10 -0.64 2.96 -4.42
N ALA A 11 -0.56 4.28 -4.61
CA ALA A 11 -1.11 5.25 -3.67
C ALA A 11 -2.64 5.11 -3.54
N ILE A 12 -3.35 4.87 -4.64
CA ILE A 12 -4.80 4.64 -4.63
C ILE A 12 -5.16 3.34 -3.90
N ILE A 13 -4.41 2.27 -4.15
CA ILE A 13 -4.61 0.98 -3.46
C ILE A 13 -4.44 1.15 -1.94
N LEU A 14 -3.34 1.77 -1.50
CA LEU A 14 -3.05 1.99 -0.08
C LEU A 14 -4.08 2.91 0.59
N ALA A 15 -4.47 4.01 -0.08
CA ALA A 15 -5.50 4.91 0.42
C ALA A 15 -6.85 4.19 0.57
N SER A 16 -7.21 3.35 -0.41
CA SER A 16 -8.42 2.53 -0.34
C SER A 16 -8.39 1.56 0.84
N CYS A 17 -7.26 0.87 1.07
CA CYS A 17 -7.10 0.01 2.25
C CYS A 17 -7.31 0.78 3.55
N LYS A 18 -6.76 1.99 3.65
CA LYS A 18 -6.87 2.84 4.85
C LYS A 18 -8.28 3.34 5.11
N ILE A 19 -8.97 3.82 4.07
CA ILE A 19 -10.35 4.33 4.16
C ILE A 19 -11.34 3.23 4.53
N ASN A 20 -11.14 2.02 4.02
CA ASN A 20 -12.03 0.88 4.26
C ASN A 20 -11.59 0.00 5.45
N GLU A 21 -10.63 0.47 6.26
CA GLU A 21 -10.10 -0.26 7.42
C GLU A 21 -9.58 -1.68 7.10
N ILE A 22 -9.12 -1.90 5.87
CA ILE A 22 -8.49 -3.16 5.45
C ILE A 22 -7.11 -3.23 6.10
N LYS A 23 -6.87 -4.29 6.87
CA LYS A 23 -5.61 -4.48 7.62
C LYS A 23 -4.62 -5.40 6.92
N THR A 24 -5.04 -6.06 5.85
CA THR A 24 -4.27 -7.11 5.19
C THR A 24 -4.28 -6.90 3.67
N LEU A 25 -3.11 -6.92 3.04
CA LEU A 25 -2.94 -6.74 1.60
C LEU A 25 -2.12 -7.90 1.03
N ALA A 26 -2.65 -8.57 0.00
CA ALA A 26 -1.89 -9.52 -0.81
C ALA A 26 -1.38 -8.81 -2.05
N THR A 27 -0.08 -8.92 -2.33
CA THR A 27 0.52 -8.38 -3.54
C THR A 27 1.83 -9.11 -3.87
N LEU A 28 2.16 -9.24 -5.15
CA LEU A 28 3.45 -9.72 -5.63
C LEU A 28 4.43 -8.58 -5.96
N ASP A 29 3.96 -7.34 -5.93
CA ASP A 29 4.76 -6.16 -6.21
C ASP A 29 5.60 -5.76 -4.98
N GLU A 30 6.92 -5.83 -5.10
CA GLU A 30 7.86 -5.56 -4.00
C GLU A 30 7.86 -4.09 -3.54
N ASP A 31 7.60 -3.14 -4.44
CA ASP A 31 7.51 -1.72 -4.08
C ASP A 31 6.25 -1.47 -3.26
N LEU A 32 5.13 -2.05 -3.68
CA LEU A 32 3.87 -1.97 -2.93
C LEU A 32 3.95 -2.70 -1.59
N LYS A 33 4.63 -3.85 -1.51
CA LYS A 33 4.87 -4.54 -0.22
C LYS A 33 5.56 -3.63 0.78
N ARG A 34 6.65 -2.97 0.37
CA ARG A 34 7.40 -2.05 1.22
C ARG A 34 6.56 -0.87 1.69
N ALA A 35 5.74 -0.32 0.79
CA ALA A 35 4.85 0.79 1.14
C ALA A 35 3.73 0.35 2.08
N ALA A 36 3.11 -0.82 1.84
CA ALA A 36 2.05 -1.38 2.68
C ALA A 36 2.54 -1.63 4.11
N LEU A 37 3.74 -2.19 4.28
CA LEU A 37 4.35 -2.39 5.59
C LEU A 37 4.59 -1.05 6.33
N LYS A 38 5.04 -0.01 5.63
CA LYS A 38 5.22 1.34 6.22
C LYS A 38 3.91 1.96 6.67
N GLU A 39 2.82 1.69 5.97
CA GLU A 39 1.47 2.13 6.35
C GLU A 39 0.80 1.24 7.41
N GLY A 40 1.49 0.19 7.88
CA GLY A 40 1.01 -0.68 8.96
C GLY A 40 0.07 -1.81 8.50
N LEU A 41 0.01 -2.09 7.20
CA LEU A 41 -0.73 -3.23 6.66
C LEU A 41 0.06 -4.53 6.87
N LYS A 42 -0.67 -5.62 7.10
CA LYS A 42 -0.12 -6.98 7.10
C LYS A 42 -0.07 -7.50 5.66
N LEU A 43 0.99 -8.21 5.31
CA LEU A 43 1.11 -8.87 4.01
C LEU A 43 0.71 -10.35 4.12
N LEU A 44 0.04 -10.85 3.08
CA LEU A 44 -0.21 -12.29 2.85
C LEU A 44 0.83 -12.87 1.89
#